data_AF-A0A968Z138-F1
#
_entry.id   AF-A0A968Z138-F1
#
_cell.length_a   1.000
_cell.length_b   1.000
_cell.length_c   1.000
_cell.angle_alpha   90.00
_cell.angle_beta   90.00
_cell.angle_gamma   90.00
#
_symmetry.space_group_name_H-M   'P 1'
#
loop_
_entity.id
_entity.type
_entity.pdbx_description
1 polymer ?
#
loop_
_entity_poly.entity_id
_entity_poly.type
_entity_poly.pdbx_seq_one_letter_code
_entity_poly.pdbx_strand_id
1 'polypeptide(L)'
;MIIVLVLVVRWIGLLQVQELMAFDTLSRHCPDSAAERSIVIVGIDEADLNAVGGFPIPDQTLVSLLTTLQNYSPAVIGLDLLRDLPLQPGYDLLAQILAQSSNLIGAEMALNSEPRLNVNPPAMLPAKRVGFVDILVDNDGKLRRMVLTSQSASGKLKHSFALRLVQRYLSAQNVPFQFESRAPKPIQIGNFKLNQFQPNSGGYVRVDAEGNQRLFNFCASQRPFQTLSLTEVLQQNFAPEWIRNQIVIIGMTAPSVKDVFFTSALRETLSSQLMNKLVPSTQLIYGVEVQAYAINQIINVAFKRQPQLQVWTDAWEYSWIVLWGLLGIALEILLQSPWKSLLSLILAATALIGISFFALMLGWWIPLVPAVLALSGAGLITAFFDRDLRFELEYRRIAIERTYEAVHNGPLQQLAVILRNLDEDDSPQPLRSQLQSLNEELRSIFQHMQQEMLTRSDRLYLKGNLILDLQAPIAELLYQVYNSTLEVQAPGFAEIQTYISPDFEILKRNSF
;
A
#
# COMPACT_ATOMS: atom_id res chain seq x y z
N MET A 1 -0.52 19.69 -0.92
CA MET A 1 -1.88 19.21 -1.22
C MET A 1 -1.92 17.72 -1.58
N ILE A 2 -1.12 17.25 -2.54
CA ILE A 2 -1.19 15.85 -3.01
C ILE A 2 -0.85 14.82 -1.95
N ILE A 3 0.18 15.06 -1.14
CA ILE A 3 0.53 14.15 -0.04
C ILE A 3 -0.68 13.96 0.88
N VAL A 4 -1.35 15.06 1.27
CA VAL A 4 -2.57 15.02 2.10
C VAL A 4 -3.69 14.23 1.41
N LEU A 5 -3.90 14.44 0.11
CA LEU A 5 -4.88 13.69 -0.66
C LEU A 5 -4.58 12.18 -0.61
N VAL A 6 -3.33 11.76 -0.85
CA VAL A 6 -2.92 10.35 -0.79
C VAL A 6 -3.15 9.76 0.60
N LEU A 7 -2.83 10.52 1.67
CA LEU A 7 -3.10 10.10 3.05
C LEU A 7 -4.60 9.88 3.30
N VAL A 8 -5.46 10.78 2.83
CA VAL A 8 -6.92 10.65 2.94
C VAL A 8 -7.42 9.44 2.16
N VAL A 9 -7.00 9.28 0.90
CA VAL A 9 -7.38 8.14 0.05
C VAL A 9 -6.94 6.80 0.65
N ARG A 10 -5.74 6.75 1.26
CA ARG A 10 -5.29 5.58 2.05
C ARG A 10 -6.17 5.35 3.27
N TRP A 11 -6.44 6.39 4.05
CA TRP A 11 -7.23 6.28 5.29
C TRP A 11 -8.66 5.78 5.05
N ILE A 12 -9.29 6.16 3.94
CA ILE A 12 -10.62 5.63 3.57
C ILE A 12 -10.58 4.22 2.97
N GLY A 13 -9.40 3.69 2.61
CA GLY A 13 -9.21 2.31 2.12
C GLY A 13 -9.27 2.14 0.61
N LEU A 14 -9.32 3.23 -0.18
CA LEU A 14 -9.40 3.14 -1.64
C LEU A 14 -8.13 2.56 -2.30
N LEU A 15 -6.99 2.59 -1.60
CA LEU A 15 -5.72 2.01 -2.06
C LEU A 15 -5.50 0.56 -1.60
N GLN A 16 -6.41 -0.01 -0.80
CA GLN A 16 -6.21 -1.33 -0.19
C GLN A 16 -5.98 -2.41 -1.24
N VAL A 17 -6.80 -2.47 -2.29
CA VAL A 17 -6.72 -3.51 -3.32
C VAL A 17 -5.38 -3.46 -4.06
N GLN A 18 -4.94 -2.27 -4.44
CA GLN A 18 -3.67 -2.06 -5.15
C GLN A 18 -2.49 -2.45 -4.26
N GLU A 19 -2.58 -2.18 -2.96
CA GLU A 19 -1.53 -2.52 -2.00
C GLU A 19 -1.43 -4.02 -1.75
N LEU A 20 -2.58 -4.71 -1.69
CA LEU A 20 -2.63 -6.18 -1.61
C LEU A 20 -2.13 -6.83 -2.90
N MET A 21 -2.43 -6.26 -4.08
CA MET A 21 -1.86 -6.72 -5.35
C MET A 21 -0.34 -6.53 -5.39
N ALA A 22 0.16 -5.42 -4.86
CA ALA A 22 1.60 -5.18 -4.76
C ALA A 22 2.25 -6.20 -3.82
N PHE A 23 1.65 -6.47 -2.66
CA PHE A 23 2.10 -7.51 -1.73
C PHE A 23 2.16 -8.89 -2.37
N ASP A 24 1.10 -9.30 -3.08
CA ASP A 24 1.06 -10.57 -3.81
C ASP A 24 2.20 -10.66 -4.84
N THR A 25 2.37 -9.58 -5.61
CA THR A 25 3.35 -9.53 -6.69
C THR A 25 4.77 -9.61 -6.14
N LEU A 26 5.10 -8.81 -5.12
CA LEU A 26 6.42 -8.86 -4.48
C LEU A 26 6.68 -10.22 -3.84
N SER A 27 5.70 -10.79 -3.13
CA SER A 27 5.84 -12.10 -2.48
C SER A 27 6.16 -13.20 -3.49
N ARG A 28 5.48 -13.22 -4.64
CA ARG A 28 5.68 -14.23 -5.70
C ARG A 28 7.10 -14.20 -6.30
N HIS A 29 7.76 -13.06 -6.26
CA HIS A 29 9.11 -12.88 -6.79
C HIS A 29 10.21 -13.13 -5.76
N CYS A 30 9.85 -13.46 -4.51
CA CYS A 30 10.83 -13.83 -3.51
C CYS A 30 11.61 -15.10 -3.94
N PRO A 31 12.90 -15.19 -3.56
CA PRO A 31 13.69 -16.38 -3.83
C PRO A 31 13.20 -17.56 -2.99
N ASP A 32 13.54 -18.77 -3.43
CA ASP A 32 13.23 -19.97 -2.68
C ASP A 32 14.02 -19.98 -1.36
N SER A 33 13.31 -20.10 -0.24
CA SER A 33 13.95 -20.47 1.02
C SER A 33 14.23 -21.97 1.03
N ALA A 34 15.34 -22.38 1.65
CA ALA A 34 15.61 -23.78 1.94
C ALA A 34 14.62 -24.24 3.03
N ALA A 35 13.42 -24.67 2.61
CA ALA A 35 12.43 -25.22 3.53
C ALA A 35 12.96 -26.56 4.08
N GLU A 36 13.02 -26.69 5.41
CA GLU A 36 13.23 -27.98 6.05
C GLU A 36 11.99 -28.85 5.84
N ARG A 37 12.19 -30.05 5.32
CA ARG A 37 11.13 -30.97 4.88
C ARG A 37 10.54 -31.75 6.06
N SER A 38 9.99 -31.06 7.06
CA SER A 38 9.36 -31.73 8.21
C SER A 38 7.88 -32.08 8.02
N ILE A 39 7.32 -31.75 6.85
CA ILE A 39 5.90 -31.89 6.52
C ILE A 39 5.79 -32.66 5.21
N VAL A 40 4.94 -33.69 5.22
CA VAL A 40 4.56 -34.45 4.03
C VAL A 40 3.05 -34.43 3.89
N ILE A 41 2.58 -34.15 2.68
CA ILE A 41 1.17 -34.20 2.32
C ILE A 41 0.91 -35.59 1.73
N VAL A 42 -0.13 -36.27 2.22
CA VAL A 42 -0.73 -37.41 1.53
C VAL A 42 -1.95 -36.86 0.80
N GLY A 43 -1.77 -36.54 -0.48
CA GLY A 43 -2.78 -35.94 -1.34
C GLY A 43 -3.63 -37.03 -1.97
N ILE A 44 -4.95 -36.90 -1.87
CA ILE A 44 -5.91 -37.82 -2.49
C ILE A 44 -6.40 -37.18 -3.79
N ASP A 45 -5.91 -37.67 -4.92
CA ASP A 45 -6.22 -37.15 -6.25
C ASP A 45 -7.32 -37.95 -6.99
N GLU A 46 -7.60 -37.60 -8.24
CA GLU A 46 -8.61 -38.30 -9.05
C GLU A 46 -8.26 -39.77 -9.34
N ALA A 47 -6.96 -40.08 -9.49
CA ALA A 47 -6.55 -41.46 -9.73
C ALA A 47 -6.79 -42.30 -8.47
N ASP A 48 -6.50 -41.74 -7.30
CA ASP A 48 -6.81 -42.34 -6.00
C ASP A 48 -8.31 -42.54 -5.81
N LEU A 49 -9.13 -41.52 -6.08
CA LEU A 49 -10.60 -41.62 -6.01
C LEU A 49 -11.13 -42.75 -6.90
N ASN A 50 -10.64 -42.84 -8.15
CA ASN A 50 -11.04 -43.90 -9.07
C ASN A 50 -10.59 -45.28 -8.57
N ALA A 51 -9.41 -45.38 -7.96
CA ALA A 51 -8.88 -46.65 -7.42
C ALA A 51 -9.68 -47.16 -6.22
N VAL A 52 -10.23 -46.26 -5.38
CA VAL A 52 -10.94 -46.62 -4.13
C VAL A 52 -12.47 -46.59 -4.26
N GLY A 53 -13.00 -46.27 -5.44
CA GLY A 53 -14.45 -46.32 -5.74
C GLY A 53 -15.20 -45.00 -5.56
N GLY A 54 -14.50 -43.87 -5.42
CA GLY A 54 -15.07 -42.52 -5.43
C GLY A 54 -14.95 -41.75 -4.12
N PHE A 55 -15.73 -40.68 -4.02
CA PHE A 55 -15.83 -39.81 -2.84
C PHE A 55 -17.22 -39.95 -2.19
N PRO A 56 -17.33 -39.99 -0.86
CA PRO A 56 -16.25 -39.96 0.15
C PRO A 56 -15.43 -41.25 0.22
N ILE A 57 -14.19 -41.16 0.71
CA ILE A 57 -13.28 -42.32 0.87
C ILE A 57 -13.87 -43.34 1.86
N PRO A 58 -13.98 -44.63 1.52
CA PRO A 58 -14.45 -45.67 2.45
C PRO A 58 -13.64 -45.73 3.76
N ASP A 59 -14.29 -46.00 4.91
CA ASP A 59 -13.57 -46.07 6.20
C ASP A 59 -12.49 -47.16 6.20
N GLN A 60 -12.74 -48.30 5.56
CA GLN A 60 -11.76 -49.38 5.40
C GLN A 60 -10.46 -48.91 4.74
N THR A 61 -10.56 -48.02 3.75
CA THR A 61 -9.39 -47.45 3.07
C THR A 61 -8.62 -46.51 4.01
N LEU A 62 -9.32 -45.70 4.79
CA LEU A 62 -8.69 -44.84 5.80
C LEU A 62 -8.03 -45.67 6.91
N VAL A 63 -8.63 -46.78 7.33
CA VAL A 63 -8.03 -47.74 8.27
C VAL A 63 -6.71 -48.26 7.73
N SER A 64 -6.68 -48.73 6.48
CA SER A 64 -5.46 -49.20 5.83
C SER A 64 -4.40 -48.11 5.73
N LEU A 65 -4.79 -46.90 5.31
CA LEU A 65 -3.88 -45.75 5.22
C LEU A 65 -3.26 -45.42 6.58
N LEU A 66 -4.10 -45.20 7.60
CA LEU A 66 -3.64 -44.81 8.92
C LEU A 66 -2.78 -45.89 9.57
N THR A 67 -3.15 -47.16 9.41
CA THR A 67 -2.35 -48.29 9.92
C THR A 67 -0.97 -48.32 9.26
N THR A 68 -0.92 -48.18 7.94
CA THR A 68 0.36 -48.13 7.20
C THR A 68 1.21 -46.96 7.66
N LEU A 69 0.65 -45.75 7.74
CA LEU A 69 1.38 -44.57 8.20
C LEU A 69 1.93 -44.74 9.62
N GLN A 70 1.13 -45.26 10.56
CA GLN A 70 1.55 -45.48 11.94
C GLN A 70 2.75 -46.44 12.06
N ASN A 71 2.86 -47.43 11.17
CA ASN A 71 4.01 -48.36 11.15
C ASN A 71 5.36 -47.66 10.90
N TYR A 72 5.35 -46.47 10.28
CA TYR A 72 6.55 -45.66 10.04
C TYR A 72 6.84 -44.66 11.16
N SER A 73 6.02 -44.62 12.21
CA SER A 73 6.20 -43.73 13.38
C SER A 73 6.30 -42.23 13.01
N PRO A 74 5.26 -41.64 12.39
CA PRO A 74 5.20 -40.20 12.17
C PRO A 74 5.07 -39.46 13.50
N ALA A 75 5.58 -38.24 13.56
CA ALA A 75 5.49 -37.42 14.77
C ALA A 75 4.03 -37.04 15.08
N VAL A 76 3.26 -36.72 14.04
CA VAL A 76 1.83 -36.43 14.14
C VAL A 76 1.17 -36.66 12.77
N ILE A 77 -0.07 -37.13 12.79
CA ILE A 77 -0.91 -37.31 11.61
C ILE A 77 -2.09 -36.34 11.71
N GLY A 78 -2.27 -35.52 10.69
CA GLY A 78 -3.46 -34.69 10.48
C GLY A 78 -4.38 -35.33 9.47
N LEU A 79 -5.65 -35.50 9.85
CA LEU A 79 -6.72 -35.91 8.95
C LEU A 79 -7.54 -34.68 8.56
N ASP A 80 -7.14 -34.02 7.47
CA ASP A 80 -7.85 -32.88 6.87
C ASP A 80 -8.96 -33.40 5.94
N LEU A 81 -9.86 -34.19 6.54
CA LEU A 81 -11.06 -34.72 5.89
C LEU A 81 -12.23 -34.52 6.86
N LEU A 82 -13.30 -33.91 6.37
CA LEU A 82 -14.51 -33.71 7.16
C LEU A 82 -15.29 -35.02 7.25
N ARG A 83 -15.30 -35.62 8.45
CA ARG A 83 -15.80 -36.99 8.71
C ARG A 83 -16.80 -37.02 9.86
N ASP A 84 -17.92 -36.34 9.69
CA ASP A 84 -19.00 -36.29 10.69
C ASP A 84 -19.75 -37.64 10.79
N LEU A 85 -19.98 -38.30 9.64
CA LEU A 85 -20.84 -39.47 9.54
C LEU A 85 -20.06 -40.79 9.37
N PRO A 86 -20.56 -41.91 9.92
CA PRO A 86 -20.00 -43.25 9.71
C PRO A 86 -20.12 -43.69 8.25
N LEU A 87 -19.09 -44.36 7.71
CA LEU A 87 -19.11 -44.86 6.33
C LEU A 87 -18.62 -46.31 6.24
N GLN A 88 -19.54 -47.24 6.07
CA GLN A 88 -19.20 -48.65 5.90
C GLN A 88 -18.58 -48.94 4.52
N PRO A 89 -17.75 -50.01 4.39
CA PRO A 89 -17.25 -50.87 5.46
C PRO A 89 -16.09 -50.21 6.24
N GLY A 90 -15.89 -50.63 7.49
CA GLY A 90 -14.66 -50.34 8.27
C GLY A 90 -14.79 -49.28 9.35
N TYR A 91 -15.98 -48.72 9.58
CA TYR A 91 -16.20 -47.65 10.56
C TYR A 91 -15.75 -48.04 11.98
N ASP A 92 -16.06 -49.25 12.44
CA ASP A 92 -15.74 -49.69 13.81
C ASP A 92 -14.22 -49.74 14.05
N LEU A 93 -13.45 -50.15 13.04
CA LEU A 93 -11.99 -50.14 13.10
C LEU A 93 -11.44 -48.72 13.05
N LEU A 94 -12.00 -47.86 12.19
CA LEU A 94 -11.60 -46.46 12.12
C LEU A 94 -11.88 -45.75 13.46
N ALA A 95 -13.06 -45.97 14.04
CA ALA A 95 -13.47 -45.47 15.35
C ALA A 95 -12.44 -45.83 16.44
N GLN A 96 -11.97 -47.08 16.45
CA GLN A 96 -10.92 -47.55 17.37
C GLN A 96 -9.59 -46.82 17.14
N ILE A 97 -9.14 -46.72 15.88
CA ILE A 97 -7.90 -46.00 15.53
C ILE A 97 -7.97 -44.53 15.96
N LEU A 98 -9.08 -43.85 15.66
CA LEU A 98 -9.30 -42.45 16.04
C LEU A 98 -9.28 -42.29 17.57
N ALA A 99 -9.93 -43.19 18.31
CA ALA A 99 -9.96 -43.16 19.77
C ALA A 99 -8.56 -43.39 20.38
N GLN A 100 -7.79 -44.35 19.86
CA GLN A 100 -6.53 -44.80 20.47
C GLN A 100 -5.27 -44.03 20.01
N SER A 101 -5.27 -43.45 18.81
CA SER A 101 -4.08 -42.83 18.21
C SER A 101 -3.78 -41.44 18.77
N SER A 102 -2.98 -41.35 19.83
CA SER A 102 -2.67 -40.07 20.51
C SER A 102 -1.98 -39.00 19.63
N ASN A 103 -1.36 -39.40 18.52
CA ASN A 103 -0.71 -38.54 17.54
C ASN A 103 -1.61 -38.18 16.34
N LEU A 104 -2.90 -38.51 16.37
CA LEU A 104 -3.85 -38.19 15.29
C LEU A 104 -4.72 -36.98 15.66
N ILE A 105 -4.80 -36.00 14.74
CA ILE A 105 -5.64 -34.81 14.84
C ILE A 105 -6.64 -34.81 13.69
N GLY A 106 -7.92 -34.57 13.98
CA GLY A 106 -8.98 -34.45 12.97
C GLY A 106 -9.41 -33.01 12.72
N ALA A 107 -10.08 -32.81 11.57
CA ALA A 107 -10.64 -31.54 11.15
C ALA A 107 -12.13 -31.39 11.52
N GLU A 108 -12.56 -30.15 11.67
CA GLU A 108 -13.97 -29.72 11.74
C GLU A 108 -14.17 -28.42 10.96
N MET A 109 -15.40 -28.08 10.59
CA MET A 109 -15.78 -26.72 10.20
C MET A 109 -16.65 -26.13 11.32
N ALA A 110 -16.23 -25.03 11.92
CA ALA A 110 -16.83 -24.55 13.16
C ALA A 110 -16.98 -23.03 13.30
N LEU A 111 -16.49 -22.25 12.33
CA LEU A 111 -16.48 -20.78 12.44
C LEU A 111 -17.64 -20.09 11.73
N ASN A 112 -18.50 -20.84 11.03
CA ASN A 112 -19.68 -20.23 10.42
C ASN A 112 -20.73 -19.86 11.48
N SER A 113 -21.26 -18.65 11.35
CA SER A 113 -22.36 -18.17 12.20
C SER A 113 -23.64 -18.95 11.97
N GLU A 114 -23.88 -19.41 10.74
CA GLU A 114 -24.98 -20.31 10.39
C GLU A 114 -24.59 -21.76 10.72
N PRO A 115 -25.21 -22.41 11.71
CA PRO A 115 -24.82 -23.74 12.15
C PRO A 115 -24.88 -24.81 11.05
N ARG A 116 -25.74 -24.65 10.04
CA ARG A 116 -25.85 -25.60 8.91
C ARG A 116 -24.65 -25.60 7.96
N LEU A 117 -23.79 -24.58 8.04
CA LEU A 117 -22.54 -24.50 7.28
C LEU A 117 -21.34 -25.08 8.03
N ASN A 118 -21.55 -25.54 9.27
CA ASN A 118 -20.54 -26.20 10.08
C ASN A 118 -20.64 -27.72 9.93
N VAL A 119 -19.52 -28.41 10.11
CA VAL A 119 -19.41 -29.87 10.01
C VAL A 119 -18.68 -30.38 11.24
N ASN A 120 -19.28 -31.32 11.97
CA ASN A 120 -18.69 -31.83 13.20
C ASN A 120 -17.50 -32.75 12.89
N PRO A 121 -16.54 -32.85 13.83
CA PRO A 121 -15.49 -33.86 13.74
C PRO A 121 -16.05 -35.28 13.97
N PRO A 122 -15.28 -36.33 13.63
CA PRO A 122 -15.58 -37.68 14.06
C PRO A 122 -15.86 -37.77 15.57
N ALA A 123 -16.99 -38.37 15.95
CA ALA A 123 -17.44 -38.44 17.35
C ALA A 123 -16.41 -39.09 18.30
N MET A 124 -15.57 -39.98 17.79
CA MET A 124 -14.57 -40.73 18.57
C MET A 124 -13.30 -39.91 18.86
N LEU A 125 -13.13 -38.75 18.21
CA LEU A 125 -12.00 -37.86 18.49
C LEU A 125 -12.29 -36.96 19.70
N PRO A 126 -11.44 -36.99 20.75
CA PRO A 126 -11.54 -36.04 21.84
C PRO A 126 -11.39 -34.61 21.33
N ALA A 127 -12.13 -33.65 21.91
CA ALA A 127 -12.10 -32.24 21.49
C ALA A 127 -10.70 -31.58 21.48
N LYS A 128 -9.74 -32.10 22.26
CA LYS A 128 -8.34 -31.63 22.25
C LYS A 128 -7.55 -32.06 21.01
N ARG A 129 -8.02 -33.09 20.29
CA ARG A 129 -7.45 -33.65 19.06
C ARG A 129 -8.27 -33.26 17.82
N VAL A 130 -9.04 -32.19 17.94
CA VAL A 130 -9.80 -31.60 16.83
C VAL A 130 -9.36 -30.14 16.67
N GLY A 131 -9.20 -29.71 15.43
CA GLY A 131 -9.03 -28.31 15.09
C GLY A 131 -9.84 -27.93 13.85
N PHE A 132 -10.23 -26.66 13.77
CA PHE A 132 -11.04 -26.18 12.66
C PHE A 132 -10.19 -25.94 11.41
N VAL A 133 -10.77 -26.14 10.23
CA VAL A 133 -10.12 -25.92 8.93
C VAL A 133 -10.72 -24.73 8.16
N ASP A 134 -11.66 -24.00 8.77
CA ASP A 134 -12.23 -22.77 8.21
C ASP A 134 -11.13 -21.80 7.73
N ILE A 135 -11.28 -21.32 6.50
CA ILE A 135 -10.35 -20.40 5.84
C ILE A 135 -11.03 -19.04 5.67
N LEU A 136 -10.27 -17.96 5.91
CA LEU A 136 -10.69 -16.60 5.60
C LEU A 136 -10.10 -16.16 4.27
N VAL A 137 -10.97 -15.68 3.38
CA VAL A 137 -10.60 -15.01 2.14
C VAL A 137 -10.81 -13.51 2.27
N ASP A 138 -9.97 -12.73 1.62
CA ASP A 138 -10.15 -11.28 1.55
C ASP A 138 -11.26 -10.90 0.57
N ASN A 139 -11.68 -9.64 0.58
CA ASN A 139 -12.78 -9.13 -0.26
C ASN A 139 -12.55 -9.31 -1.77
N ASP A 140 -11.29 -9.48 -2.20
CA ASP A 140 -10.93 -9.79 -3.59
C ASP A 140 -10.92 -11.30 -3.89
N GLY A 141 -11.38 -12.13 -2.95
CA GLY A 141 -11.48 -13.58 -3.06
C GLY A 141 -10.17 -14.33 -2.83
N LYS A 142 -9.08 -13.65 -2.46
CA LYS A 142 -7.77 -14.28 -2.29
C LYS A 142 -7.42 -14.56 -0.83
N LEU A 143 -6.66 -15.63 -0.65
CA LEU A 143 -6.13 -16.08 0.63
C LEU A 143 -4.81 -15.36 0.96
N ARG A 144 -4.81 -14.60 2.05
CA ARG A 144 -3.60 -13.97 2.62
C ARG A 144 -3.50 -14.09 4.13
N ARG A 145 -4.57 -14.54 4.79
CA ARG A 145 -4.69 -14.64 6.24
C ARG A 145 -4.96 -16.07 6.68
N MET A 146 -4.44 -16.43 7.83
CA MET A 146 -4.76 -17.65 8.54
C MET A 146 -5.43 -17.30 9.88
N VAL A 147 -6.39 -18.10 10.30
CA VAL A 147 -7.00 -18.01 11.64
C VAL A 147 -6.40 -19.12 12.50
N LEU A 148 -5.85 -18.75 13.65
CA LEU A 148 -5.25 -19.70 14.60
C LEU A 148 -6.23 -20.09 15.72
N THR A 149 -6.99 -19.12 16.21
CA THR A 149 -8.05 -19.36 17.20
C THR A 149 -9.22 -18.42 16.93
N SER A 150 -10.45 -18.90 17.07
CA SER A 150 -11.63 -18.04 17.02
C SER A 150 -12.75 -18.64 17.88
N GLN A 151 -13.79 -17.86 18.13
CA GLN A 151 -15.00 -18.34 18.79
C GLN A 151 -15.93 -18.92 17.73
N SER A 152 -16.46 -20.12 17.98
CA SER A 152 -17.59 -20.64 17.19
C SER A 152 -18.85 -19.81 17.45
N ALA A 153 -19.90 -20.01 16.64
CA ALA A 153 -21.23 -19.42 16.88
C ALA A 153 -21.78 -19.67 18.31
N SER A 154 -21.35 -20.75 18.96
CA SER A 154 -21.73 -21.07 20.35
C SER A 154 -20.90 -20.35 21.44
N GLY A 155 -19.99 -19.46 21.06
CA GLY A 155 -19.06 -18.76 21.96
C GLY A 155 -17.90 -19.62 22.48
N LYS A 156 -17.81 -20.89 22.07
CA LYS A 156 -16.68 -21.77 22.45
C LYS A 156 -15.42 -21.40 21.68
N LEU A 157 -14.31 -21.23 22.40
CA LEU A 157 -12.98 -21.03 21.81
C LEU A 157 -12.52 -22.31 21.08
N LYS A 158 -12.27 -22.17 19.79
CA LYS A 158 -11.77 -23.22 18.91
C LYS A 158 -10.35 -22.88 18.46
N HIS A 159 -9.57 -23.91 18.14
CA HIS A 159 -8.19 -23.81 17.68
C HIS A 159 -8.10 -24.39 16.28
N SER A 160 -7.29 -23.81 15.40
CA SER A 160 -7.18 -24.31 14.04
C SER A 160 -6.49 -25.67 14.00
N PHE A 161 -6.79 -26.42 12.96
CA PHE A 161 -6.20 -27.71 12.67
C PHE A 161 -4.67 -27.62 12.60
N ALA A 162 -4.14 -26.65 11.85
CA ALA A 162 -2.71 -26.34 11.80
C ALA A 162 -2.11 -26.12 13.20
N LEU A 163 -2.77 -25.34 14.04
CA LEU A 163 -2.28 -25.02 15.37
C LEU A 163 -2.25 -26.25 16.30
N ARG A 164 -3.24 -27.15 16.20
CA ARG A 164 -3.28 -28.42 16.94
C ARG A 164 -2.16 -29.37 16.54
N LEU A 165 -1.88 -29.47 15.24
CA LEU A 165 -0.77 -30.27 14.72
C LEU A 165 0.57 -29.74 15.21
N VAL A 166 0.79 -28.44 15.10
CA VAL A 166 2.00 -27.78 15.61
C VAL A 166 2.16 -27.99 17.11
N GLN A 167 1.09 -27.83 17.89
CA GLN A 167 1.13 -28.06 19.33
C GLN A 167 1.59 -29.49 19.64
N ARG A 168 1.01 -30.50 18.97
CA ARG A 168 1.36 -31.91 19.20
C ARG A 168 2.81 -32.20 18.79
N TYR A 169 3.23 -31.70 17.63
CA TYR A 169 4.59 -31.85 17.13
C TYR A 169 5.63 -31.23 18.07
N LEU A 170 5.42 -29.97 18.47
CA LEU A 170 6.33 -29.26 19.38
C LEU A 170 6.36 -29.87 20.77
N SER A 171 5.23 -30.40 21.27
CA SER A 171 5.19 -31.14 22.53
C SER A 171 6.07 -32.41 22.48
N ALA A 172 6.10 -33.12 21.34
CA ALA A 172 6.98 -34.27 21.15
C ALA A 172 8.47 -33.87 21.09
N GLN A 173 8.76 -32.62 20.72
CA GLN A 173 10.11 -32.03 20.72
C GLN A 173 10.45 -31.31 22.05
N ASN A 174 9.64 -31.48 23.10
CA ASN A 174 9.81 -30.81 24.40
C ASN A 174 9.82 -29.27 24.34
N VAL A 175 9.20 -28.68 23.32
CA VAL A 175 9.02 -27.23 23.21
C VAL A 175 7.68 -26.85 23.87
N PRO A 176 7.68 -26.05 24.96
CA PRO A 176 6.45 -25.70 25.66
C PRO A 176 5.53 -24.87 24.77
N PHE A 177 4.28 -25.30 24.66
CA PHE A 177 3.24 -24.64 23.86
C PHE A 177 2.00 -24.42 24.72
N GLN A 178 1.63 -23.16 24.95
CA GLN A 178 0.46 -22.82 25.74
C GLN A 178 -0.56 -22.04 24.91
N PHE A 179 -1.80 -22.53 24.90
CA PHE A 179 -2.93 -21.71 24.47
C PHE A 179 -3.33 -20.81 25.63
N GLU A 180 -3.30 -19.50 25.42
CA GLU A 180 -3.93 -18.60 26.37
C GLU A 180 -5.45 -18.79 26.34
N SER A 181 -6.08 -18.75 27.51
CA SER A 181 -7.47 -19.19 27.70
C SER A 181 -8.54 -18.31 27.03
N ARG A 182 -8.16 -17.19 26.40
CA ARG A 182 -9.07 -16.27 25.69
C ARG A 182 -8.39 -15.62 24.49
N ALA A 183 -9.05 -15.66 23.31
CA ALA A 183 -8.81 -14.67 22.27
C ALA A 183 -9.19 -13.27 22.82
N PRO A 184 -8.44 -12.19 22.55
CA PRO A 184 -7.47 -12.02 21.47
C PRO A 184 -5.99 -12.18 21.90
N LYS A 185 -5.69 -12.84 23.01
CA LYS A 185 -4.31 -12.85 23.52
C LYS A 185 -3.33 -13.54 22.56
N PRO A 186 -2.06 -13.07 22.50
CA PRO A 186 -1.05 -13.64 21.61
C PRO A 186 -0.74 -15.09 21.99
N ILE A 187 -0.56 -15.94 20.98
CA ILE A 187 -0.16 -17.33 21.20
C ILE A 187 1.33 -17.36 21.51
N GLN A 188 1.69 -18.07 22.58
CA GLN A 188 3.07 -18.18 23.06
C GLN A 188 3.64 -19.58 22.82
N ILE A 189 4.80 -19.63 22.17
CA ILE A 189 5.55 -20.84 21.88
C ILE A 189 6.93 -20.69 22.52
N GLY A 190 7.16 -21.37 23.63
CA GLY A 190 8.30 -21.11 24.51
C GLY A 190 8.41 -19.65 24.89
N ASN A 191 9.51 -19.01 24.48
CA ASN A 191 9.76 -17.59 24.74
C ASN A 191 9.32 -16.67 23.59
N PHE A 192 8.72 -17.23 22.53
CA PHE A 192 8.33 -16.49 21.34
C PHE A 192 6.82 -16.21 21.34
N LYS A 193 6.42 -15.00 20.92
CA LYS A 193 5.02 -14.59 20.76
C LYS A 193 4.69 -14.45 19.28
N LEU A 194 3.65 -15.14 18.83
CA LEU A 194 3.15 -15.00 17.47
C LEU A 194 2.49 -13.62 17.31
N ASN A 195 2.92 -12.85 16.30
CA ASN A 195 2.28 -11.58 15.95
C ASN A 195 0.82 -11.80 15.55
N GLN A 196 -0.05 -10.88 15.95
CA GLN A 196 -1.46 -10.87 15.62
C GLN A 196 -1.75 -9.86 14.52
N PHE A 197 -2.61 -10.23 13.58
CA PHE A 197 -3.20 -9.33 12.60
C PHE A 197 -4.13 -8.33 13.30
N GLN A 198 -4.04 -7.07 12.89
CA GLN A 198 -4.87 -5.96 13.36
C GLN A 198 -5.70 -5.41 12.20
N PRO A 199 -6.81 -4.70 12.45
CA PRO A 199 -7.70 -4.21 11.40
C PRO A 199 -7.03 -3.35 10.32
N ASN A 200 -5.91 -2.68 10.66
CA ASN A 200 -5.13 -1.82 9.77
C ASN A 200 -3.72 -2.37 9.48
N SER A 201 -3.46 -3.67 9.67
CA SER A 201 -2.12 -4.21 9.42
C SER A 201 -1.70 -4.04 7.95
N GLY A 202 -0.64 -3.28 7.68
CA GLY A 202 -0.09 -3.12 6.32
C GLY A 202 -1.05 -2.38 5.38
N GLY A 203 -1.48 -3.05 4.30
CA GLY A 203 -2.41 -2.48 3.32
C GLY A 203 -3.89 -2.53 3.70
N TYR A 204 -4.25 -3.23 4.79
CA TYR A 204 -5.64 -3.41 5.21
C TYR A 204 -6.19 -2.16 5.90
N VAL A 205 -7.49 -1.91 5.76
CA VAL A 205 -8.16 -0.78 6.41
C VAL A 205 -9.47 -1.23 7.04
N ARG A 206 -9.55 -1.17 8.38
CA ARG A 206 -10.74 -1.50 9.19
C ARG A 206 -11.34 -2.88 8.87
N VAL A 207 -10.49 -3.86 8.55
CA VAL A 207 -10.93 -5.23 8.27
C VAL A 207 -11.19 -5.97 9.56
N ASP A 208 -12.17 -6.89 9.53
CA ASP A 208 -12.46 -7.75 10.66
C ASP A 208 -11.24 -8.60 11.04
N ALA A 209 -10.81 -8.42 12.28
CA ALA A 209 -9.68 -9.08 12.91
C ALA A 209 -10.12 -9.97 14.09
N GLU A 210 -11.40 -10.42 14.11
CA GLU A 210 -11.91 -11.31 15.15
C GLU A 210 -11.05 -12.59 15.29
N GLY A 211 -10.84 -13.00 16.54
CA GLY A 211 -9.98 -14.12 16.89
C GLY A 211 -8.49 -13.77 16.86
N ASN A 212 -7.66 -14.80 16.71
CA ASN A 212 -6.23 -14.67 16.49
C ASN A 212 -5.94 -14.99 15.03
N GLN A 213 -5.86 -13.95 14.21
CA GLN A 213 -5.53 -14.05 12.79
C GLN A 213 -4.07 -13.64 12.55
N ARG A 214 -3.47 -14.11 11.47
CA ARG A 214 -2.11 -13.75 11.03
C ARG A 214 -2.02 -13.68 9.52
N LEU A 215 -1.10 -12.87 9.01
CA LEU A 215 -0.76 -12.86 7.59
C LEU A 215 0.18 -14.02 7.26
N PHE A 216 -0.04 -14.66 6.12
CA PHE A 216 0.92 -15.61 5.56
C PHE A 216 2.19 -14.85 5.12
N ASN A 217 3.35 -15.33 5.55
CA ASN A 217 4.63 -14.94 4.96
C ASN A 217 4.94 -15.84 3.74
N PHE A 218 4.34 -15.54 2.59
CA PHE A 218 4.58 -16.30 1.36
C PHE A 218 6.04 -16.19 0.89
N CYS A 219 6.71 -15.06 1.14
CA CYS A 219 8.12 -14.89 0.78
C CYS A 219 9.05 -15.94 1.42
N ALA A 220 8.66 -16.50 2.57
CA ALA A 220 9.44 -17.50 3.30
C ALA A 220 9.31 -18.93 2.77
N SER A 221 8.32 -19.23 1.91
CA SER A 221 8.13 -20.54 1.30
C SER A 221 7.40 -20.40 -0.03
N GLN A 222 8.11 -20.68 -1.13
CA GLN A 222 7.60 -20.50 -2.50
C GLN A 222 7.39 -21.81 -3.27
N ARG A 223 7.75 -22.95 -2.67
CA ARG A 223 7.61 -24.28 -3.26
C ARG A 223 6.58 -25.11 -2.50
N PRO A 224 5.85 -25.99 -3.21
CA PRO A 224 4.98 -26.95 -2.58
C PRO A 224 5.77 -27.98 -1.76
N PHE A 225 5.06 -28.63 -0.84
CA PHE A 225 5.61 -29.63 0.07
C PHE A 225 5.78 -30.98 -0.62
N GLN A 226 6.63 -31.84 -0.04
CA GLN A 226 6.71 -33.24 -0.45
C GLN A 226 5.32 -33.86 -0.35
N THR A 227 4.87 -34.48 -1.44
CA THR A 227 3.54 -35.06 -1.55
C THR A 227 3.65 -36.53 -1.95
N LEU A 228 2.80 -37.36 -1.36
CA LEU A 228 2.58 -38.77 -1.72
C LEU A 228 1.11 -38.95 -2.06
N SER A 229 0.79 -39.79 -3.04
CA SER A 229 -0.61 -40.17 -3.30
C SER A 229 -1.10 -41.18 -2.25
N LEU A 230 -2.43 -41.30 -2.12
CA LEU A 230 -3.03 -42.35 -1.29
C LEU A 230 -2.52 -43.74 -1.72
N THR A 231 -2.50 -43.97 -3.03
CA THR A 231 -2.10 -45.26 -3.62
C THR A 231 -0.64 -45.56 -3.37
N GLU A 232 0.27 -44.58 -3.50
CA GLU A 232 1.70 -44.74 -3.18
C GLU A 232 1.91 -45.16 -1.72
N VAL A 233 1.16 -44.56 -0.79
CA VAL A 233 1.25 -44.92 0.62
C VAL A 233 0.73 -46.33 0.87
N LEU A 234 -0.42 -46.69 0.32
CA LEU A 234 -1.01 -48.03 0.48
C LEU A 234 -0.12 -49.14 -0.13
N GLN A 235 0.56 -48.85 -1.24
CA GLN A 235 1.51 -49.74 -1.88
C GLN A 235 2.91 -49.70 -1.23
N GLN A 236 3.12 -48.84 -0.23
CA GLN A 236 4.41 -48.63 0.42
C GLN A 236 5.53 -48.23 -0.56
N ASN A 237 5.16 -47.52 -1.63
CA ASN A 237 6.07 -47.05 -2.66
C ASN A 237 6.61 -45.66 -2.33
N PHE A 238 7.37 -45.56 -1.24
CA PHE A 238 8.01 -44.31 -0.81
C PHE A 238 9.19 -44.61 0.11
N ALA A 239 10.04 -43.60 0.31
CA ALA A 239 11.18 -43.73 1.20
C ALA A 239 10.75 -43.54 2.68
N PRO A 240 11.03 -44.47 3.60
CA PRO A 240 10.55 -44.43 5.00
C PRO A 240 10.85 -43.12 5.76
N GLU A 241 11.95 -42.44 5.42
CA GLU A 241 12.38 -41.16 5.99
C GLU A 241 11.45 -39.99 5.66
N TRP A 242 10.59 -40.13 4.65
CA TRP A 242 9.56 -39.14 4.34
C TRP A 242 8.43 -39.14 5.38
N ILE A 243 8.25 -40.22 6.13
CA ILE A 243 7.15 -40.34 7.11
C ILE A 243 7.66 -40.35 8.54
N ARG A 244 8.79 -41.02 8.78
CA ARG A 244 9.36 -41.18 10.12
C ARG A 244 9.66 -39.83 10.76
N ASN A 245 9.11 -39.59 11.95
CA ASN A 245 9.25 -38.34 12.72
C ASN A 245 8.78 -37.07 11.98
N GLN A 246 8.02 -37.22 10.88
CA GLN A 246 7.47 -36.09 10.13
C GLN A 246 6.03 -35.79 10.55
N ILE A 247 5.58 -34.59 10.21
CA ILE A 247 4.18 -34.20 10.23
C ILE A 247 3.56 -34.71 8.92
N VAL A 248 2.60 -35.61 9.02
CA VAL A 248 1.88 -36.13 7.85
C VAL A 248 0.49 -35.51 7.83
N ILE A 249 0.10 -34.89 6.72
CA ILE A 249 -1.22 -34.29 6.55
C ILE A 249 -1.93 -34.99 5.40
N ILE A 250 -3.08 -35.60 5.68
CA ILE A 250 -3.88 -36.32 4.70
C ILE A 250 -5.04 -35.40 4.29
N GLY A 251 -5.20 -35.14 3.00
CA GLY A 251 -6.27 -34.28 2.50
C GLY A 251 -6.50 -34.40 1.00
N MET A 252 -7.51 -33.70 0.50
CA MET A 252 -7.97 -33.82 -0.88
C MET A 252 -7.14 -32.95 -1.83
N THR A 253 -6.72 -33.54 -2.94
CA THR A 253 -6.09 -32.85 -4.09
C THR A 253 -6.82 -33.13 -5.41
N ALA A 254 -7.97 -33.79 -5.35
CA ALA A 254 -8.86 -34.07 -6.47
C ALA A 254 -9.69 -32.83 -6.88
N PRO A 255 -9.61 -32.35 -8.14
CA PRO A 255 -10.42 -31.23 -8.62
C PRO A 255 -11.94 -31.41 -8.49
N SER A 256 -12.45 -32.65 -8.54
CA SER A 256 -13.88 -32.95 -8.38
C SER A 256 -14.44 -32.59 -7.00
N VAL A 257 -13.60 -32.60 -5.95
CA VAL A 257 -13.99 -32.27 -4.57
C VAL A 257 -14.04 -30.76 -4.33
N LYS A 258 -13.31 -29.97 -5.13
CA LYS A 258 -13.28 -28.50 -5.11
C LYS A 258 -12.79 -27.86 -3.79
N ASP A 259 -11.89 -28.51 -3.07
CA ASP A 259 -11.19 -27.91 -1.93
C ASP A 259 -10.01 -27.06 -2.41
N VAL A 260 -10.31 -25.94 -3.08
CA VAL A 260 -9.30 -25.04 -3.69
C VAL A 260 -9.61 -23.57 -3.40
N PHE A 261 -8.55 -22.80 -3.18
CA PHE A 261 -8.61 -21.37 -2.87
C PHE A 261 -7.70 -20.59 -3.82
N PHE A 262 -7.99 -19.30 -4.02
CA PHE A 262 -7.15 -18.43 -4.83
C PHE A 262 -6.07 -17.78 -3.96
N THR A 263 -4.82 -17.76 -4.44
CA THR A 263 -3.74 -16.93 -3.88
C THR A 263 -2.93 -16.36 -5.02
N SER A 264 -2.44 -15.12 -4.93
CA SER A 264 -1.55 -14.58 -5.96
C SER A 264 -0.10 -14.43 -5.52
N ALA A 265 0.19 -14.78 -4.28
CA ALA A 265 1.47 -14.54 -3.62
C ALA A 265 2.48 -15.69 -3.76
N LEU A 266 2.05 -16.85 -4.27
CA LEU A 266 2.89 -18.03 -4.49
C LEU A 266 3.28 -18.18 -5.96
N ARG A 267 4.54 -18.51 -6.21
CA ARG A 267 5.04 -18.81 -7.56
C ARG A 267 4.56 -20.16 -8.07
N GLU A 268 4.61 -21.19 -7.22
CA GLU A 268 4.17 -22.55 -7.52
C GLU A 268 3.31 -23.10 -6.39
N THR A 269 2.28 -23.86 -6.75
CA THR A 269 1.40 -24.65 -5.88
C THR A 269 1.29 -26.08 -6.42
N LEU A 270 0.79 -27.02 -5.61
CA LEU A 270 0.54 -28.39 -6.08
C LEU A 270 -0.39 -28.42 -7.30
N SER A 271 -1.45 -27.59 -7.28
CA SER A 271 -2.38 -27.48 -8.41
C SER A 271 -1.69 -27.02 -9.70
N SER A 272 -0.81 -26.01 -9.60
CA SER A 272 -0.07 -25.49 -10.76
C SER A 272 0.94 -26.49 -11.34
N GLN A 273 1.52 -27.36 -10.49
CA GLN A 273 2.44 -28.41 -10.92
C GLN A 273 1.70 -29.51 -11.70
N LEU A 274 0.50 -29.89 -11.25
CA LEU A 274 -0.34 -30.89 -11.91
C LEU A 274 -0.88 -30.40 -13.28
N MET A 275 -1.16 -29.11 -13.42
CA MET A 275 -1.74 -28.51 -14.63
C MET A 275 -0.71 -28.17 -15.74
N ASN A 276 0.54 -28.61 -15.59
CA ASN A 276 1.56 -28.63 -16.65
C ASN A 276 1.80 -27.30 -17.39
N LYS A 277 1.87 -26.15 -16.67
CA LYS A 277 2.27 -24.80 -17.14
C LYS A 277 1.55 -24.20 -18.37
N LEU A 278 0.64 -24.92 -19.02
CA LEU A 278 0.01 -24.54 -20.29
C LEU A 278 -1.09 -23.47 -20.13
N VAL A 279 -1.65 -23.34 -18.93
CA VAL A 279 -2.57 -22.27 -18.56
C VAL A 279 -1.80 -21.30 -17.66
N PRO A 280 -1.79 -19.98 -17.94
CA PRO A 280 -1.24 -19.01 -17.00
C PRO A 280 -1.92 -19.25 -15.66
N SER A 281 -1.13 -19.72 -14.71
CA SER A 281 -1.58 -20.29 -13.43
C SER A 281 -2.74 -19.49 -12.86
N THR A 282 -3.96 -20.01 -12.96
CA THR A 282 -4.93 -19.74 -11.90
C THR A 282 -4.25 -20.32 -10.67
N GLN A 283 -3.72 -19.44 -9.83
CA GLN A 283 -2.90 -19.79 -8.67
C GLN A 283 -3.81 -20.32 -7.56
N LEU A 284 -4.43 -21.46 -7.86
CA LEU A 284 -5.23 -22.25 -6.97
C LEU A 284 -4.28 -22.98 -6.03
N ILE A 285 -4.66 -23.04 -4.76
CA ILE A 285 -3.98 -23.80 -3.71
C ILE A 285 -5.01 -24.72 -3.07
N TYR A 286 -4.65 -25.99 -2.88
CA TYR A 286 -5.54 -26.95 -2.20
C TYR A 286 -5.65 -26.64 -0.71
N GLY A 287 -6.79 -26.89 -0.09
CA GLY A 287 -7.00 -26.65 1.35
C GLY A 287 -5.94 -27.32 2.23
N VAL A 288 -5.61 -28.59 1.92
CA VAL A 288 -4.53 -29.32 2.62
C VAL A 288 -3.16 -28.65 2.48
N GLU A 289 -2.88 -28.04 1.33
CA GLU A 289 -1.63 -27.30 1.09
C GLU A 289 -1.61 -26.01 1.91
N VAL A 290 -2.74 -25.30 2.02
CA VAL A 290 -2.89 -24.14 2.91
C VAL A 290 -2.57 -24.50 4.37
N GLN A 291 -3.07 -25.64 4.86
CA GLN A 291 -2.77 -26.12 6.22
C GLN A 291 -1.27 -26.40 6.38
N ALA A 292 -0.63 -27.03 5.39
CA ALA A 292 0.81 -27.27 5.39
C ALA A 292 1.62 -25.97 5.46
N TYR A 293 1.24 -24.94 4.69
CA TYR A 293 1.87 -23.61 4.76
C TYR A 293 1.72 -22.98 6.15
N ALA A 294 0.54 -23.06 6.77
CA ALA A 294 0.31 -22.52 8.11
C ALA A 294 1.20 -23.24 9.15
N ILE A 295 1.27 -24.56 9.10
CA ILE A 295 2.12 -25.38 9.99
C ILE A 295 3.60 -25.02 9.82
N ASN A 296 4.08 -24.98 8.57
CA ASN A 296 5.47 -24.66 8.25
C ASN A 296 5.88 -23.29 8.83
N GLN A 297 5.06 -22.27 8.64
CA GLN A 297 5.36 -20.92 9.15
C GLN A 297 5.41 -20.86 10.67
N ILE A 298 4.48 -21.54 11.37
CA ILE A 298 4.48 -21.53 12.85
C ILE A 298 5.71 -22.28 13.38
N ILE A 299 6.09 -23.41 12.77
CA ILE A 299 7.27 -24.20 13.16
C ILE A 299 8.58 -23.43 12.93
N ASN A 300 8.75 -22.83 11.75
CA ASN A 300 9.96 -22.08 11.43
C ASN A 300 10.14 -20.87 12.35
N VAL A 301 9.04 -20.24 12.74
CA VAL A 301 9.04 -19.17 13.73
C VAL A 301 9.38 -19.70 15.12
N ALA A 302 8.81 -20.84 15.54
CA ALA A 302 9.09 -21.47 16.83
C ALA A 302 10.58 -21.83 17.01
N PHE A 303 11.22 -22.34 15.95
CA PHE A 303 12.65 -22.69 15.95
C PHE A 303 13.57 -21.52 15.54
N LYS A 304 13.04 -20.30 15.38
CA LYS A 304 13.79 -19.10 14.94
C LYS A 304 14.55 -19.27 13.62
N ARG A 305 14.03 -20.12 12.72
CA ARG A 305 14.62 -20.41 11.41
C ARG A 305 14.25 -19.36 10.37
N GLN A 306 13.08 -18.73 10.52
CA GLN A 306 12.59 -17.70 9.59
C GLN A 306 11.91 -16.55 10.36
N PRO A 307 12.00 -15.31 9.84
CA PRO A 307 11.28 -14.19 10.42
C PRO A 307 9.77 -14.34 10.19
N GLN A 308 8.98 -13.99 11.20
CA GLN A 308 7.54 -13.78 11.01
C GLN A 308 7.31 -12.47 10.24
N LEU A 309 6.26 -12.42 9.41
CA LEU A 309 5.88 -11.18 8.74
C LEU A 309 5.45 -10.13 9.77
N GLN A 310 6.02 -8.93 9.65
CA GLN A 310 5.75 -7.77 10.48
C GLN A 310 5.28 -6.62 9.59
N VAL A 311 4.44 -5.78 10.17
CA VAL A 311 3.97 -4.52 9.58
C VAL A 311 4.37 -3.39 10.50
N TRP A 312 4.49 -2.18 9.95
CA TRP A 312 4.72 -1.00 10.76
C TRP A 312 3.45 -0.56 11.48
N THR A 313 3.62 0.23 12.55
CA THR A 313 2.50 0.96 13.13
C THR A 313 2.04 2.04 12.16
N ASP A 314 0.75 2.40 12.19
CA ASP A 314 0.14 3.43 11.35
C ASP A 314 1.00 4.71 11.28
N ALA A 315 1.56 5.18 12.41
CA ALA A 315 2.40 6.39 12.45
C ALA A 315 3.65 6.30 11.55
N TRP A 316 4.35 5.16 11.55
CA TRP A 316 5.53 4.93 10.73
C TRP A 316 5.17 4.77 9.26
N GLU A 317 4.03 4.12 8.96
CA GLU A 317 3.52 4.00 7.59
C GLU A 317 3.17 5.37 6.98
N TYR A 318 2.47 6.22 7.71
CA TYR A 318 2.15 7.57 7.23
C TYR A 318 3.38 8.46 7.14
N SER A 319 4.33 8.35 8.09
CA SER A 319 5.60 9.07 8.02
C SER A 319 6.41 8.68 6.78
N TRP A 320 6.42 7.40 6.43
CA TRP A 320 7.05 6.89 5.21
C TRP A 320 6.44 7.47 3.93
N ILE A 321 5.11 7.53 3.85
CA ILE A 321 4.40 8.13 2.71
C ILE A 321 4.73 9.61 2.57
N VAL A 322 4.75 10.35 3.69
CA VAL A 322 5.12 11.78 3.70
C VAL A 322 6.57 11.97 3.26
N LEU A 323 7.50 11.15 3.77
CA LEU A 323 8.92 11.22 3.42
C LEU A 323 9.15 11.09 1.91
N TRP A 324 8.53 10.09 1.27
CA TRP A 324 8.64 9.89 -0.18
C TRP A 324 7.96 11.00 -0.99
N GLY A 325 6.83 11.53 -0.50
CA GLY A 325 6.20 12.70 -1.09
C GLY A 325 7.08 13.95 -1.05
N LEU A 326 7.74 14.22 0.09
CA LEU A 326 8.67 15.34 0.24
C LEU A 326 9.91 15.17 -0.63
N LEU A 327 10.42 13.94 -0.75
CA LEU A 327 11.52 13.63 -1.66
C LEU A 327 11.15 13.94 -3.12
N GLY A 328 9.93 13.62 -3.55
CA GLY A 328 9.43 13.96 -4.88
C GLY A 328 9.43 15.46 -5.16
N ILE A 329 9.01 16.27 -4.19
CA ILE A 329 9.04 17.74 -4.28
C ILE A 329 10.50 18.24 -4.33
N ALA A 330 11.37 17.71 -3.47
CA ALA A 330 12.77 18.13 -3.40
C ALA A 330 13.54 17.84 -4.70
N LEU A 331 13.34 16.66 -5.29
CA LEU A 331 13.97 16.29 -6.57
C LEU A 331 13.62 17.27 -7.69
N GLU A 332 12.36 17.72 -7.75
CA GLU A 332 11.92 18.69 -8.75
C GLU A 332 12.62 20.05 -8.58
N ILE A 333 12.60 20.58 -7.35
CA ILE A 333 13.17 21.90 -7.05
C ILE A 333 14.68 21.94 -7.33
N LEU A 334 15.39 20.82 -7.09
CA LEU A 334 16.84 20.74 -7.24
C LEU A 334 17.30 20.53 -8.68
N LEU A 335 16.58 19.72 -9.47
CA LEU A 335 17.07 19.30 -10.79
C LEU A 335 16.76 20.30 -11.91
N GLN A 336 15.79 21.21 -11.70
CA GLN A 336 15.43 22.37 -12.55
C GLN A 336 15.31 22.08 -14.06
N SER A 337 15.12 20.81 -14.43
CA SER A 337 15.12 20.32 -15.80
C SER A 337 14.10 19.18 -15.91
N PRO A 338 13.18 19.24 -16.88
CA PRO A 338 12.04 18.32 -16.95
C PRO A 338 12.47 16.87 -17.19
N TRP A 339 13.48 16.66 -18.03
CA TRP A 339 14.00 15.32 -18.32
C TRP A 339 14.75 14.72 -17.14
N LYS A 340 15.58 15.54 -16.45
CA LYS A 340 16.31 15.07 -15.27
C LYS A 340 15.35 14.76 -14.12
N SER A 341 14.31 15.58 -13.93
CA SER A 341 13.29 15.32 -12.93
C SER A 341 12.53 14.03 -13.23
N LEU A 342 12.02 13.85 -14.46
CA LEU A 342 11.31 12.62 -14.83
C LEU A 342 12.17 11.36 -14.62
N LEU A 343 13.43 11.40 -15.05
CA LEU A 343 14.37 10.31 -14.84
C LEU A 343 14.61 10.05 -13.34
N SER A 344 14.73 11.11 -12.54
CA SER A 344 14.94 10.99 -11.09
C SER A 344 13.72 10.40 -10.37
N LEU A 345 12.50 10.74 -10.79
CA LEU A 345 11.27 10.18 -10.23
C LEU A 345 11.13 8.69 -10.56
N ILE A 346 11.46 8.29 -11.79
CA ILE A 346 11.49 6.87 -12.19
C ILE A 346 12.52 6.12 -11.33
N LEU A 347 13.74 6.65 -11.24
CA LEU A 347 14.81 6.02 -10.45
C LEU A 347 14.43 5.90 -8.97
N ALA A 348 13.84 6.95 -8.38
CA ALA A 348 13.36 6.96 -7.01
C ALA A 348 12.22 5.96 -6.79
N ALA A 349 11.27 5.84 -7.72
CA ALA A 349 10.20 4.86 -7.66
C ALA A 349 10.73 3.41 -7.77
N THR A 350 11.68 3.16 -8.68
CA THR A 350 12.35 1.86 -8.78
C THR A 350 13.12 1.52 -7.50
N ALA A 351 13.82 2.50 -6.91
CA ALA A 351 14.51 2.32 -5.63
C ALA A 351 13.53 1.99 -4.50
N LEU A 352 12.38 2.67 -4.42
CA LEU A 352 11.32 2.39 -3.45
C LEU A 352 10.75 0.98 -3.60
N ILE A 353 10.50 0.52 -4.83
CA ILE A 353 10.09 -0.87 -5.10
C ILE A 353 11.17 -1.85 -4.60
N GLY A 354 12.44 -1.59 -4.90
CA GLY A 354 13.57 -2.40 -4.44
C GLY A 354 13.71 -2.45 -2.92
N ILE A 355 13.56 -1.31 -2.24
CA ILE A 355 13.57 -1.22 -0.77
C ILE A 355 12.40 -2.02 -0.17
N SER A 356 11.21 -1.89 -0.74
CA SER A 356 10.02 -2.61 -0.27
C SER A 356 10.14 -4.12 -0.48
N PHE A 357 10.71 -4.55 -1.61
CA PHE A 357 11.00 -5.95 -1.89
C PHE A 357 12.04 -6.53 -0.93
N PHE A 358 13.14 -5.81 -0.68
CA PHE A 358 14.17 -6.25 0.26
C PHE A 358 13.65 -6.29 1.71
N ALA A 359 12.86 -5.29 2.11
CA ALA A 359 12.18 -5.30 3.41
C ALA A 359 11.28 -6.55 3.56
N LEU A 360 10.53 -6.92 2.52
CA LEU A 360 9.68 -8.11 2.52
C LEU A 360 10.47 -9.40 2.71
N MET A 361 11.64 -9.52 2.06
CA MET A 361 12.55 -10.66 2.26
C MET A 361 13.07 -10.77 3.70
N LEU A 362 13.20 -9.64 4.40
CA LEU A 362 13.54 -9.59 5.83
C LEU A 362 12.33 -9.82 6.75
N GLY A 363 11.15 -10.04 6.19
CA GLY A 363 9.90 -10.24 6.94
C GLY A 363 9.17 -8.94 7.28
N TRP A 364 9.41 -7.84 6.57
CA TRP A 364 8.72 -6.56 6.76
C TRP A 364 7.87 -6.19 5.56
N TRP A 365 6.56 -6.02 5.76
CA TRP A 365 5.67 -5.46 4.75
C TRP A 365 5.45 -3.97 5.04
N ILE A 366 5.95 -3.13 4.11
CA ILE A 366 5.85 -1.67 4.19
C ILE A 366 4.96 -1.10 3.06
N PRO A 367 4.37 0.09 3.22
CA PRO A 367 3.51 0.70 2.20
C PRO A 367 4.29 1.04 0.93
N LEU A 368 3.77 0.62 -0.22
CA LEU A 368 4.42 0.80 -1.52
C LEU A 368 3.61 1.73 -2.43
N VAL A 369 2.37 1.36 -2.77
CA VAL A 369 1.50 2.13 -3.67
C VAL A 369 1.26 3.57 -3.22
N PRO A 370 0.87 3.88 -1.96
CA PRO A 370 0.69 5.27 -1.53
C PRO A 370 2.02 6.02 -1.51
N ALA A 371 3.15 5.36 -1.22
CA ALA A 371 4.46 6.02 -1.23
C ALA A 371 4.89 6.38 -2.66
N VAL A 372 4.67 5.48 -3.64
CA VAL A 372 4.88 5.77 -5.07
C VAL A 372 3.94 6.87 -5.56
N LEU A 373 2.65 6.83 -5.19
CA LEU A 373 1.70 7.87 -5.57
C LEU A 373 2.04 9.24 -4.95
N ALA A 374 2.50 9.26 -3.69
CA ALA A 374 2.95 10.49 -3.05
C ALA A 374 4.21 11.03 -3.73
N LEU A 375 5.21 10.18 -4.00
CA LEU A 375 6.45 10.54 -4.70
C LEU A 375 6.16 11.13 -6.09
N SER A 376 5.49 10.35 -6.95
CA SER A 376 5.24 10.72 -8.33
C SER A 376 4.22 11.85 -8.44
N GLY A 377 3.13 11.79 -7.67
CA GLY A 377 2.08 12.81 -7.71
C GLY A 377 2.54 14.17 -7.19
N ALA A 378 3.30 14.21 -6.09
CA ALA A 378 3.83 15.46 -5.56
C ALA A 378 4.94 16.04 -6.46
N GLY A 379 5.82 15.18 -6.99
CA GLY A 379 6.86 15.60 -7.94
C GLY A 379 6.28 16.19 -9.23
N LEU A 380 5.39 15.46 -9.91
CA LEU A 380 4.80 15.90 -11.18
C LEU A 380 4.04 17.23 -11.05
N ILE A 381 3.23 17.39 -10.00
CA ILE A 381 2.48 18.64 -9.82
C ILE A 381 3.41 19.82 -9.52
N THR A 382 4.47 19.60 -8.75
CA THR A 382 5.50 20.63 -8.53
C THR A 382 6.16 21.02 -9.86
N ALA A 383 6.44 20.04 -10.73
CA ALA A 383 7.04 20.27 -12.05
C ALA A 383 6.16 21.13 -12.95
N PHE A 384 4.85 20.85 -12.97
CA PHE A 384 3.88 21.63 -13.75
C PHE A 384 3.79 23.07 -13.23
N PHE A 385 3.65 23.28 -11.92
CA PHE A 385 3.55 24.62 -11.35
C PHE A 385 4.83 25.44 -11.54
N ASP A 386 6.02 24.85 -11.32
CA ASP A 386 7.30 25.54 -11.52
C ASP A 386 7.49 25.90 -13.00
N ARG A 387 7.07 25.03 -13.92
CA ARG A 387 7.14 25.29 -15.36
C ARG A 387 6.21 26.42 -15.82
N ASP A 388 4.96 26.40 -15.41
CA ASP A 388 4.00 27.45 -15.76
C ASP A 388 4.45 28.81 -15.23
N LEU A 389 4.96 28.83 -13.99
CA LEU A 389 5.52 30.03 -13.39
C LEU A 389 6.73 30.55 -14.18
N ARG A 390 7.66 29.68 -14.59
CA ARG A 390 8.84 30.07 -15.39
C ARG A 390 8.46 30.60 -16.76
N PHE A 391 7.50 29.96 -17.44
CA PHE A 391 7.03 30.45 -18.74
C PHE A 391 6.36 31.81 -18.63
N GLU A 392 5.55 32.04 -17.60
CA GLU A 392 4.94 33.34 -17.39
C GLU A 392 6.00 34.43 -17.14
N LEU A 393 7.02 34.12 -16.33
CA LEU A 393 8.14 35.03 -16.08
C LEU A 393 8.97 35.31 -17.34
N GLU A 394 9.26 34.29 -18.14
CA GLU A 394 10.03 34.44 -19.39
C GLU A 394 9.23 35.21 -20.45
N TYR A 395 7.93 34.94 -20.60
CA TYR A 395 7.05 35.69 -21.49
C TYR A 395 6.98 37.17 -21.10
N ARG A 396 6.78 37.46 -19.80
CA ARG A 396 6.79 38.84 -19.27
C ARG A 396 8.13 39.51 -19.58
N ARG A 397 9.26 38.82 -19.37
CA ARG A 397 10.60 39.35 -19.67
C ARG A 397 10.78 39.69 -21.17
N ILE A 398 10.41 38.78 -22.07
CA ILE A 398 10.53 38.99 -23.52
C ILE A 398 9.62 40.12 -23.99
N ALA A 399 8.38 40.20 -23.46
CA ALA A 399 7.47 41.29 -23.78
C ALA A 399 8.08 42.65 -23.39
N ILE A 400 8.73 42.74 -22.22
CA ILE A 400 9.43 43.94 -21.75
C ILE A 400 10.57 44.32 -22.69
N GLU A 401 11.45 43.37 -23.04
CA GLU A 401 12.59 43.65 -23.93
C GLU A 401 12.11 44.17 -25.30
N ARG A 402 11.05 43.57 -25.86
CA ARG A 402 10.47 44.03 -27.14
C ARG A 402 9.82 45.40 -27.04
N THR A 403 9.06 45.66 -25.97
CA THR A 403 8.45 46.98 -25.75
C THR A 403 9.53 48.04 -25.54
N TYR A 404 10.62 47.72 -24.84
CA TYR A 404 11.78 48.61 -24.70
C TYR A 404 12.39 48.96 -26.05
N GLU A 405 12.76 47.95 -26.83
CA GLU A 405 13.41 48.15 -28.13
C GLU A 405 12.52 48.95 -29.09
N ALA A 406 11.22 48.65 -29.14
CA ALA A 406 10.28 49.37 -29.99
C ALA A 406 10.14 50.85 -29.62
N VAL A 407 10.15 51.17 -28.32
CA VAL A 407 10.03 52.55 -27.83
C VAL A 407 11.36 53.31 -27.97
N HIS A 408 12.50 52.64 -27.71
CA HIS A 408 13.82 53.26 -27.82
C HIS A 408 14.20 53.55 -29.27
N ASN A 409 14.00 52.59 -30.17
CA ASN A 409 14.39 52.69 -31.58
C ASN A 409 13.35 53.45 -32.45
N GLY A 410 12.19 53.79 -31.89
CA GLY A 410 11.14 54.51 -32.60
C GLY A 410 10.94 55.92 -32.04
N PRO A 411 9.96 56.14 -31.15
CA PRO A 411 9.59 57.47 -30.65
C PRO A 411 10.73 58.24 -29.97
N LEU A 412 11.51 57.59 -29.10
CA LEU A 412 12.58 58.28 -28.36
C LEU A 412 13.74 58.70 -29.27
N GLN A 413 14.10 57.86 -30.25
CA GLN A 413 15.12 58.22 -31.23
C GLN A 413 14.64 59.34 -32.16
N GLN A 414 13.37 59.33 -32.58
CA GLN A 414 12.78 60.43 -33.35
C GLN A 414 12.76 61.74 -32.54
N LEU A 415 12.37 61.68 -31.27
CA LEU A 415 12.43 62.83 -30.35
C LEU A 415 13.85 63.35 -30.18
N ALA A 416 14.84 62.48 -30.05
CA ALA A 416 16.25 62.87 -29.96
C ALA A 416 16.76 63.53 -31.26
N VAL A 417 16.33 63.06 -32.43
CA VAL A 417 16.67 63.68 -33.73
C VAL A 417 15.98 65.05 -33.87
N ILE A 418 14.71 65.16 -33.49
CA ILE A 418 13.98 66.45 -33.50
C ILE A 418 14.67 67.44 -32.57
N LEU A 419 15.04 67.03 -31.35
CA LEU A 419 15.78 67.85 -30.40
C LEU A 419 17.14 68.31 -30.94
N ARG A 420 17.85 67.44 -31.67
CA ARG A 420 19.14 67.75 -32.29
C ARG A 420 19.01 68.72 -33.47
N ASN A 421 17.97 68.59 -34.29
CA ASN A 421 17.75 69.52 -35.41
C ASN A 421 17.33 70.92 -34.90
N LEU A 422 16.61 70.98 -33.78
CA LEU A 422 16.27 72.22 -33.09
C LEU A 422 17.48 72.90 -32.41
N ASP A 423 18.64 72.22 -32.30
CA ASP A 423 19.90 72.82 -31.87
C ASP A 423 20.62 73.57 -33.00
N GLU A 424 20.27 73.29 -34.26
CA GLU A 424 20.87 73.91 -35.45
C GLU A 424 20.07 75.12 -35.97
N ASP A 425 18.78 75.22 -35.63
CA ASP A 425 17.88 76.30 -36.04
C ASP A 425 17.44 77.15 -34.84
N ASP A 426 17.38 78.49 -35.00
CA ASP A 426 17.11 79.52 -33.97
C ASP A 426 15.65 79.46 -33.43
N SER A 427 15.32 78.34 -32.81
CA SER A 427 13.96 77.91 -32.47
C SER A 427 13.49 78.44 -31.11
N PRO A 428 12.17 78.61 -30.87
CA PRO A 428 11.66 79.16 -29.61
C PRO A 428 12.03 78.29 -28.39
N GLN A 429 12.75 78.87 -27.41
CA GLN A 429 13.14 78.23 -26.14
C GLN A 429 12.01 77.44 -25.40
N PRO A 430 10.73 77.88 -25.40
CA PRO A 430 9.67 77.15 -24.70
C PRO A 430 9.43 75.75 -25.28
N LEU A 431 9.39 75.63 -26.62
CA LEU A 431 9.13 74.37 -27.31
C LEU A 431 10.25 73.35 -27.07
N ARG A 432 11.50 73.85 -27.03
CA ARG A 432 12.69 73.04 -26.72
C ARG A 432 12.63 72.45 -25.32
N SER A 433 12.32 73.28 -24.32
CA SER A 433 12.22 72.83 -22.92
C SER A 433 11.11 71.78 -22.73
N GLN A 434 9.97 71.93 -23.43
CA GLN A 434 8.87 70.97 -23.37
C GLN A 434 9.23 69.63 -24.01
N LEU A 435 9.93 69.63 -25.15
CA LEU A 435 10.38 68.39 -25.80
C LEU A 435 11.48 67.67 -25.02
N GLN A 436 12.39 68.41 -24.37
CA GLN A 436 13.39 67.83 -23.47
C GLN A 436 12.71 67.21 -22.24
N SER A 437 11.78 67.92 -21.61
CA SER A 437 10.98 67.41 -20.50
C SER A 437 10.21 66.15 -20.90
N LEU A 438 9.60 66.11 -22.08
CA LEU A 438 8.87 64.94 -22.57
C LEU A 438 9.78 63.74 -22.82
N ASN A 439 10.98 63.97 -23.37
CA ASN A 439 11.96 62.91 -23.58
C ASN A 439 12.47 62.33 -22.25
N GLU A 440 12.73 63.18 -21.25
CA GLU A 440 13.10 62.74 -19.91
C GLU A 440 11.96 62.02 -19.19
N GLU A 441 10.71 62.51 -19.29
CA GLU A 441 9.52 61.90 -18.68
C GLU A 441 9.21 60.52 -19.28
N LEU A 442 9.31 60.37 -20.61
CA LEU A 442 9.12 59.07 -21.26
C LEU A 442 10.23 58.08 -20.87
N ARG A 443 11.47 58.55 -20.75
CA ARG A 443 12.61 57.72 -20.35
C ARG A 443 12.50 57.31 -18.88
N SER A 444 12.05 58.21 -18.00
CA SER A 444 11.83 57.92 -16.59
C SER A 444 10.68 56.93 -16.41
N ILE A 445 9.52 57.15 -17.03
CA ILE A 445 8.37 56.21 -16.95
C ILE A 445 8.81 54.79 -17.32
N PHE A 446 9.62 54.66 -18.37
CA PHE A 446 10.11 53.36 -18.81
C PHE A 446 11.07 52.71 -17.80
N GLN A 447 12.05 53.47 -17.28
CA GLN A 447 12.98 52.96 -16.26
C GLN A 447 12.26 52.51 -14.99
N HIS A 448 11.20 53.22 -14.60
CA HIS A 448 10.40 52.88 -13.42
C HIS A 448 9.53 51.64 -13.65
N MET A 449 8.86 51.52 -14.79
CA MET A 449 8.11 50.32 -15.17
C MET A 449 9.01 49.07 -15.22
N GLN A 450 10.25 49.21 -15.69
CA GLN A 450 11.24 48.13 -15.67
C GLN A 450 11.60 47.71 -14.24
N GLN A 451 11.73 48.68 -13.33
CA GLN A 451 12.07 48.45 -11.92
C GLN A 451 10.91 47.83 -11.14
N GLU A 452 9.69 48.32 -11.35
CA GLU A 452 8.43 47.86 -10.77
C GLU A 452 8.04 46.43 -11.17
N MET A 453 8.47 45.96 -12.35
CA MET A 453 8.17 44.60 -12.83
C MET A 453 9.27 43.57 -12.52
N LEU A 454 10.49 44.00 -12.19
CA LEU A 454 11.57 43.12 -11.71
C LEU A 454 11.45 42.82 -10.21
N THR A 455 10.85 43.74 -9.45
CA THR A 455 10.46 43.51 -8.06
C THR A 455 9.00 43.10 -8.00
N ARG A 456 8.66 42.05 -7.25
CA ARG A 456 7.27 41.70 -6.95
C ARG A 456 6.65 42.76 -6.01
N SER A 457 6.45 43.98 -6.49
CA SER A 457 5.92 45.08 -5.69
C SER A 457 4.52 45.43 -6.15
N ASP A 458 3.53 45.18 -5.29
CA ASP A 458 2.19 45.74 -5.37
C ASP A 458 2.26 47.26 -5.12
N ARG A 459 2.99 48.01 -5.94
CA ARG A 459 3.17 49.45 -5.84
C ARG A 459 2.84 50.08 -7.18
N LEU A 460 2.18 51.24 -7.21
CA LEU A 460 1.72 51.94 -8.42
C LEU A 460 2.32 53.35 -8.46
N TYR A 461 2.98 53.71 -9.56
CA TYR A 461 3.66 55.00 -9.69
C TYR A 461 2.78 56.02 -10.42
N LEU A 462 2.63 57.20 -9.82
CA LEU A 462 1.89 58.35 -10.39
C LEU A 462 2.84 59.51 -10.73
N LYS A 463 2.36 60.44 -11.54
CA LYS A 463 3.12 61.60 -12.07
C LYS A 463 3.85 62.34 -10.94
N GLY A 464 5.15 62.63 -11.12
CA GLY A 464 5.95 63.40 -10.16
C GLY A 464 6.64 62.59 -9.05
N ASN A 465 7.10 61.35 -9.32
CA ASN A 465 7.76 60.45 -8.35
C ASN A 465 6.88 59.97 -7.17
N LEU A 466 5.56 60.08 -7.26
CA LEU A 466 4.67 59.54 -6.22
C LEU A 466 4.57 58.01 -6.35
N ILE A 467 4.91 57.29 -5.28
CA ILE A 467 4.85 55.83 -5.20
C ILE A 467 3.69 55.45 -4.28
N LEU A 468 2.66 54.80 -4.81
CA LEU A 468 1.56 54.24 -4.04
C LEU A 468 1.85 52.80 -3.67
N ASP A 469 1.64 52.40 -2.42
CA ASP A 469 1.72 50.99 -2.00
C ASP A 469 0.31 50.38 -1.99
N LEU A 470 -0.01 49.52 -2.96
CA LEU A 470 -1.34 48.93 -3.13
C LEU A 470 -1.73 47.97 -2.00
N GLN A 471 -0.81 47.65 -1.08
CA GLN A 471 -1.13 46.94 0.16
C GLN A 471 -1.61 47.87 1.29
N ALA A 472 -1.49 49.20 1.12
CA ALA A 472 -2.01 50.18 2.06
C ALA A 472 -3.55 50.25 2.02
N PRO A 473 -4.21 50.60 3.13
CA PRO A 473 -5.66 50.82 3.16
C PRO A 473 -6.11 51.81 2.07
N ILE A 474 -7.23 51.52 1.40
CA ILE A 474 -7.69 52.33 0.26
C ILE A 474 -7.88 53.81 0.59
N ALA A 475 -8.24 54.12 1.84
CA ALA A 475 -8.37 55.49 2.33
C ALA A 475 -7.04 56.26 2.30
N GLU A 476 -5.95 55.58 2.64
CA GLU A 476 -4.59 56.14 2.64
C GLU A 476 -4.09 56.34 1.21
N LEU A 477 -4.37 55.38 0.32
CA LEU A 477 -4.10 55.49 -1.11
C LEU A 477 -4.84 56.67 -1.74
N LEU A 478 -6.14 56.80 -1.48
CA LEU A 478 -6.95 57.90 -2.00
C LEU A 478 -6.48 59.25 -1.46
N TYR A 479 -6.04 59.31 -0.20
CA TYR A 479 -5.47 60.52 0.38
C TYR A 479 -4.15 60.93 -0.30
N GLN A 480 -3.26 59.97 -0.55
CA GLN A 480 -2.00 60.23 -1.26
C GLN A 480 -2.24 60.72 -2.70
N VAL A 481 -3.17 60.11 -3.42
CA VAL A 481 -3.59 60.55 -4.76
C VAL A 481 -4.19 61.96 -4.72
N TYR A 482 -5.08 62.22 -3.76
CA TYR A 482 -5.73 63.52 -3.58
C TYR A 482 -4.71 64.63 -3.33
N ASN A 483 -3.78 64.42 -2.38
CA ASN A 483 -2.80 65.43 -2.02
C ASN A 483 -1.85 65.74 -3.19
N SER A 484 -1.40 64.70 -3.91
CA SER A 484 -0.58 64.88 -5.10
C SER A 484 -1.32 65.61 -6.23
N THR A 485 -2.63 65.38 -6.38
CA THR A 485 -3.43 66.06 -7.40
C THR A 485 -3.58 67.56 -7.11
N LEU A 486 -3.61 67.97 -5.84
CA LEU A 486 -3.64 69.39 -5.45
C LEU A 486 -2.33 70.13 -5.71
N GLU A 487 -1.20 69.42 -5.73
CA GLU A 487 0.11 70.01 -6.04
C GLU A 487 0.33 70.24 -7.55
N VAL A 488 -0.51 69.65 -8.41
CA VAL A 488 -0.44 69.84 -9.87
C VAL A 488 -0.95 71.24 -10.24
N GLN A 489 -0.06 72.10 -10.74
CA GLN A 489 -0.42 73.42 -11.27
C GLN A 489 -1.14 73.30 -12.62
N ALA A 490 -2.46 73.07 -12.58
CA ALA A 490 -3.33 73.10 -13.75
C ALA A 490 -4.13 74.44 -13.80
N PRO A 491 -4.36 75.02 -15.00
CA PRO A 491 -5.13 76.25 -15.13
C PRO A 491 -6.56 76.03 -14.61
N GLY A 492 -6.99 76.87 -13.66
CA GLY A 492 -8.29 76.77 -12.97
C GLY A 492 -8.24 76.26 -11.52
N PHE A 493 -7.14 75.63 -11.08
CA PHE A 493 -6.99 75.18 -9.68
C PHE A 493 -6.65 76.32 -8.71
N ALA A 494 -6.04 77.40 -9.21
CA ALA A 494 -5.70 78.58 -8.40
C ALA A 494 -6.91 79.42 -7.94
N GLU A 495 -8.10 79.21 -8.53
CA GLU A 495 -9.32 79.95 -8.22
C GLU A 495 -10.24 79.22 -7.21
N ILE A 496 -9.86 78.03 -6.75
CA ILE A 496 -10.65 77.23 -5.82
C ILE A 496 -10.55 77.84 -4.41
N GLN A 497 -11.57 78.61 -4.00
CA GLN A 497 -11.61 79.31 -2.71
C GLN A 497 -12.15 78.49 -1.53
N THR A 498 -12.63 77.27 -1.75
CA THR A 498 -13.23 76.43 -0.70
C THR A 498 -12.44 75.15 -0.49
N TYR A 499 -11.85 75.04 0.70
CA TYR A 499 -11.20 73.83 1.22
C TYR A 499 -12.23 72.96 1.94
N ILE A 500 -12.53 71.79 1.38
CA ILE A 500 -13.26 70.73 2.09
C ILE A 500 -12.24 69.61 2.29
N SER A 501 -11.91 69.33 3.56
CA SER A 501 -11.04 68.19 3.88
C SER A 501 -11.73 66.91 3.41
N PRO A 502 -11.08 66.08 2.58
CA PRO A 502 -11.69 64.84 2.15
C PRO A 502 -11.79 63.88 3.33
N ASP A 503 -12.97 63.29 3.52
CA ASP A 503 -13.18 62.16 4.42
C ASP A 503 -13.17 60.88 3.59
N PHE A 504 -12.11 60.09 3.75
CA PHE A 504 -11.93 58.81 3.08
C PHE A 504 -12.26 57.62 4.00
N GLU A 505 -12.94 57.83 5.14
CA GLU A 505 -13.41 56.73 5.96
C GLU A 505 -14.35 55.79 5.17
N ILE A 506 -14.17 54.49 5.37
CA ILE A 506 -15.01 53.47 4.75
C ILE A 506 -16.43 53.66 5.29
N LEU A 507 -17.38 54.00 4.41
CA LEU A 507 -18.80 54.06 4.73
C LEU A 507 -19.22 52.74 5.39
N LYS A 508 -19.44 52.76 6.72
CA LYS A 508 -19.94 51.59 7.44
C LYS A 508 -21.29 51.24 6.83
N ARG A 509 -21.38 50.06 6.23
CA ARG A 509 -22.60 49.53 5.61
C ARG A 509 -23.63 49.25 6.70
N ASN A 510 -24.37 50.28 7.10
CA ASN A 510 -25.59 50.15 7.88
C ASN A 510 -26.70 50.93 7.17
N SER A 511 -27.77 50.20 6.87
CA SER A 511 -29.11 50.65 6.43
C SER A 511 -29.22 51.41 5.10
N PHE A 512 -29.36 50.63 4.02
CA PHE A 512 -30.48 50.78 3.08
C PHE A 512 -31.08 49.41 2.82
#